data_AF-A0A9P1IKX4-F1
#
_entry.id   AF-A0A9P1IKX4-F1
#
_cell.length_a   1.000
_cell.length_b   1.000
_cell.length_c   1.000
_cell.angle_alpha   90.00
_cell.angle_beta   90.00
_cell.angle_gamma   90.00
#
_symmetry.space_group_name_H-M   'P 1'
#
loop_
_entity.id
_entity.type
_entity.pdbx_description
1 polymer ?
#
loop_
_entity_poly.entity_id
_entity_poly.type
_entity_poly.pdbx_seq_one_letter_code
_entity_poly.pdbx_strand_id
1 'polypeptide(L)'
;MVFSDVLRPSESAKYVMKHGNLVKINRNGVENVAKQILRAVKDGSIEQVAFAAHKLHPKTADKTAIQWVFLIDTVNFSFWPDEGEHYDVSYNSEKYTGYYAGCAALNRALDSGINVLDAKWMAEVGLEEIDRVFKSDSGHSIPLLEERVKAINNSGQILLQKFDGYFYNAILAAQKSAQNLLEIIVENFESFQSSNSGGRLLWCIGGKG
;
A
#
# COMPACT_ATOMS: atom_id res chain seq x y z
N MET A 1 -19.07 -16.45 0.77
CA MET A 1 -19.22 -14.98 0.91
C MET A 1 -18.35 -14.59 2.08
N VAL A 2 -17.16 -14.04 1.84
CA VAL A 2 -16.09 -13.90 2.86
C VAL A 2 -16.38 -12.86 3.95
N PHE A 3 -17.50 -12.14 3.86
CA PHE A 3 -17.91 -11.09 4.80
C PHE A 3 -19.05 -11.49 5.76
N SER A 4 -19.41 -12.78 5.93
CA SER A 4 -20.51 -13.14 6.83
C SER A 4 -20.29 -12.69 8.28
N ASP A 5 -19.03 -12.62 8.72
CA ASP A 5 -18.66 -12.35 10.11
C ASP A 5 -17.69 -11.15 10.28
N VAL A 6 -17.41 -10.40 9.20
CA VAL A 6 -16.47 -9.26 9.21
C VAL A 6 -17.18 -7.99 8.71
N LEU A 7 -17.24 -6.96 9.58
CA LEU A 7 -17.84 -5.66 9.25
C LEU A 7 -17.03 -4.94 8.16
N ARG A 8 -17.69 -4.40 7.14
CA ARG A 8 -17.05 -3.50 6.16
C ARG A 8 -16.51 -2.24 6.87
N PRO A 9 -15.51 -1.53 6.32
CA PRO A 9 -14.94 -0.34 6.96
C PRO A 9 -15.98 0.71 7.41
N SER A 10 -17.03 0.92 6.63
CA SER A 10 -18.11 1.85 7.00
C SER A 10 -18.97 1.34 8.16
N GLU A 11 -19.16 0.03 8.28
CA GLU A 11 -19.96 -0.61 9.33
C GLU A 11 -19.16 -0.73 10.61
N SER A 12 -17.87 -1.07 10.52
CA SER A 12 -16.95 -1.07 11.66
C SER A 12 -16.79 0.35 12.22
N ALA A 13 -16.61 1.37 11.38
CA ALA A 13 -16.59 2.76 11.80
C ALA A 13 -17.89 3.18 12.51
N LYS A 14 -19.06 2.79 11.96
CA LYS A 14 -20.36 3.03 12.62
C LYS A 14 -20.46 2.33 13.98
N TYR A 15 -20.00 1.08 14.08
CA TYR A 15 -19.98 0.32 15.33
C TYR A 15 -19.10 1.01 16.38
N VAL A 16 -17.86 1.37 16.02
CA VAL A 16 -16.94 2.11 16.91
C VAL A 16 -17.56 3.44 17.33
N MET A 17 -18.17 4.19 16.42
CA MET A 17 -18.82 5.47 16.76
C MET A 17 -20.06 5.31 17.66
N LYS A 18 -20.75 4.16 17.60
CA LYS A 18 -21.93 3.88 18.43
C LYS A 18 -21.56 3.42 19.84
N HIS A 19 -20.44 2.71 19.98
CA HIS A 19 -20.05 2.03 21.23
C HIS A 19 -18.82 2.63 21.93
N GLY A 20 -18.03 3.44 21.24
CA GLY A 20 -16.82 4.07 21.77
C GLY A 20 -17.10 5.41 22.45
N ASN A 21 -16.46 5.64 23.60
CA ASN A 21 -16.58 6.90 24.36
C ASN A 21 -15.34 7.80 24.26
N LEU A 22 -14.25 7.30 23.67
CA LEU A 22 -12.95 7.98 23.58
C LEU A 22 -12.78 8.82 22.30
N VAL A 23 -13.64 8.63 21.30
CA VAL A 23 -13.55 9.30 19.99
C VAL A 23 -14.87 9.97 19.66
N LYS A 24 -14.83 11.20 19.15
CA LYS A 24 -16.01 11.97 18.74
C LYS A 24 -15.77 12.59 17.36
N ILE A 25 -16.83 12.73 16.57
CA ILE A 25 -16.76 13.41 15.27
C ILE A 25 -16.72 14.92 15.49
N ASN A 26 -15.67 15.58 15.00
CA ASN A 26 -15.63 17.04 14.90
C ASN A 26 -16.39 17.49 13.64
N ARG A 27 -17.68 17.82 13.80
CA ARG A 27 -18.55 18.24 12.67
C ARG A 27 -18.02 19.47 11.95
N ASN A 28 -17.56 20.48 12.69
CA ASN A 28 -16.98 21.69 12.12
C ASN A 28 -15.70 21.38 11.33
N GLY A 29 -14.86 20.48 11.84
CA GLY A 29 -13.67 20.00 11.15
C GLY A 29 -14.00 19.33 9.82
N VAL A 30 -14.99 18.42 9.80
CA VAL A 30 -15.46 17.76 8.57
C VAL A 30 -15.96 18.77 7.54
N GLU A 31 -16.79 19.73 7.96
CA GLU A 31 -17.32 20.76 7.07
C GLU A 31 -16.20 21.66 6.52
N ASN A 32 -15.22 22.03 7.34
CA ASN A 32 -14.08 22.84 6.92
C ASN A 32 -13.23 22.12 5.88
N VAL A 33 -12.93 20.83 6.08
CA VAL A 33 -12.19 20.01 5.10
C VAL A 33 -13.00 19.86 3.80
N ALA A 34 -14.31 19.62 3.88
CA ALA A 34 -15.17 19.54 2.70
C ALA A 34 -15.15 20.86 1.89
N LYS A 35 -15.18 22.02 2.56
CA LYS A 35 -15.03 23.33 1.91
C LYS A 35 -13.65 23.50 1.27
N GLN A 36 -12.58 23.02 1.89
CA GLN A 36 -11.23 23.06 1.31
C GLN A 36 -11.13 22.20 0.06
N ILE A 37 -11.61 20.96 0.10
CA ILE A 37 -11.65 20.07 -1.07
C ILE A 37 -12.47 20.70 -2.20
N LEU A 38 -13.65 21.24 -1.89
CA LEU A 38 -14.49 21.90 -2.90
C LEU A 38 -13.80 23.10 -3.55
N ARG A 39 -13.05 23.90 -2.77
CA ARG A 39 -12.25 25.02 -3.32
C ARG A 39 -11.17 24.48 -4.24
N ALA A 40 -10.42 23.48 -3.80
CA ALA A 40 -9.34 22.86 -4.58
C ALA A 40 -9.84 22.26 -5.91
N VAL A 41 -11.05 21.69 -5.92
CA VAL A 41 -11.70 21.20 -7.16
C VAL A 41 -12.08 22.36 -8.06
N LYS A 42 -12.62 23.46 -7.51
CA LYS A 42 -13.07 24.62 -8.29
C LYS A 42 -11.92 25.42 -8.90
N ASP A 43 -10.81 25.57 -8.19
CA ASP A 43 -9.63 26.32 -8.65
C ASP A 43 -8.60 25.44 -9.36
N GLY A 44 -8.83 24.12 -9.44
CA GLY A 44 -7.96 23.16 -10.11
C GLY A 44 -6.72 22.75 -9.31
N SER A 45 -6.49 23.29 -8.11
CA SER A 45 -5.34 22.92 -7.27
C SER A 45 -5.40 21.48 -6.76
N ILE A 46 -6.55 20.80 -6.87
CA ILE A 46 -6.69 19.37 -6.57
C ILE A 46 -5.73 18.51 -7.41
N GLU A 47 -5.38 18.93 -8.62
CA GLU A 47 -4.40 18.27 -9.51
C GLU A 47 -3.02 18.16 -8.85
N GLN A 48 -2.63 19.13 -8.01
CA GLN A 48 -1.31 19.16 -7.36
C GLN A 48 -1.16 18.09 -6.27
N VAL A 49 -2.27 17.60 -5.74
CA VAL A 49 -2.33 16.55 -4.71
C VAL A 49 -2.84 15.22 -5.27
N ALA A 50 -3.05 15.14 -6.59
CA ALA A 50 -3.42 13.89 -7.24
C ALA A 50 -2.28 12.87 -7.13
N PHE A 51 -2.62 11.58 -7.13
CA PHE A 51 -1.64 10.49 -7.04
C PHE A 51 -0.51 10.64 -8.07
N ALA A 52 -0.87 10.93 -9.34
CA ALA A 52 0.09 11.09 -10.42
C ALA A 52 0.95 12.37 -10.32
N ALA A 53 0.63 13.32 -9.44
CA ALA A 53 1.41 14.54 -9.27
C ALA A 53 2.76 14.25 -8.60
N HIS A 54 2.81 13.31 -7.66
CA HIS A 54 4.05 12.99 -6.96
C HIS A 54 5.07 12.31 -7.89
N LYS A 55 6.29 12.84 -7.97
CA LYS A 55 7.34 12.39 -8.91
C LYS A 55 7.74 10.92 -8.81
N LEU A 56 7.56 10.29 -7.64
CA LEU A 56 7.86 8.86 -7.46
C LEU A 56 6.76 7.94 -7.97
N HIS A 57 5.55 8.45 -8.21
CA HIS A 57 4.44 7.63 -8.68
C HIS A 57 4.42 7.51 -10.20
N PRO A 58 3.87 6.40 -10.74
CA PRO A 58 3.64 6.24 -12.17
C PRO A 58 2.90 7.43 -12.79
N LYS A 59 3.32 7.83 -13.99
CA LYS A 59 2.73 8.95 -14.74
C LYS A 59 1.71 8.52 -15.79
N THR A 60 1.56 7.21 -15.97
CA THR A 60 0.64 6.57 -16.90
C THR A 60 -0.35 5.70 -16.13
N ALA A 61 -1.40 5.24 -16.82
CA ALA A 61 -2.38 4.30 -16.29
C ALA A 61 -2.33 2.96 -17.05
N ASP A 62 -1.13 2.53 -17.46
CA ASP A 62 -0.91 1.28 -18.17
C ASP A 62 -0.77 0.08 -17.22
N LYS A 63 -0.56 -1.11 -17.79
CA LYS A 63 -0.41 -2.36 -17.02
C LYS A 63 0.81 -2.34 -16.09
N THR A 64 1.87 -1.64 -16.47
CA THR A 64 3.08 -1.50 -15.65
C THR A 64 2.80 -0.63 -14.43
N ALA A 65 2.11 0.50 -14.62
CA ALA A 65 1.66 1.34 -13.52
C ALA A 65 0.77 0.58 -12.54
N ILE A 66 -0.12 -0.28 -13.05
CA ILE A 66 -0.98 -1.13 -12.21
C ILE A 66 -0.17 -2.13 -11.39
N GLN A 67 0.80 -2.83 -11.98
CA GLN A 67 1.67 -3.74 -11.23
C GLN A 67 2.51 -3.00 -10.19
N TRP A 68 2.98 -1.80 -10.53
CA TRP A 68 3.72 -0.94 -9.61
C TRP A 68 2.87 -0.57 -8.39
N VAL A 69 1.63 -0.12 -8.61
CA VAL A 69 0.68 0.20 -7.52
C VAL A 69 0.41 -1.04 -6.67
N PHE A 70 0.17 -2.19 -7.31
CA PHE A 70 -0.08 -3.43 -6.60
C PHE A 70 1.10 -3.82 -5.70
N LEU A 71 2.33 -3.80 -6.22
CA LEU A 71 3.51 -4.17 -5.42
C LEU A 71 3.76 -3.19 -4.28
N ILE A 72 3.68 -1.88 -4.52
CA ILE A 72 3.92 -0.90 -3.45
C ILE A 72 2.86 -1.03 -2.36
N ASP A 73 1.60 -1.26 -2.71
CA ASP A 73 0.51 -1.46 -1.75
C ASP A 73 0.66 -2.77 -0.98
N THR A 74 1.13 -3.84 -1.63
CA THR A 74 1.45 -5.12 -0.96
C THR A 74 2.48 -4.95 0.15
N VAL A 75 3.40 -3.98 0.02
CA VAL A 75 4.45 -3.69 1.00
C VAL A 75 4.15 -2.43 1.82
N ASN A 76 2.96 -1.82 1.70
CA ASN A 76 2.63 -0.56 2.35
C ASN A 76 2.18 -0.76 3.82
N PHE A 77 3.03 -1.38 4.64
CA PHE A 77 2.79 -1.56 6.07
C PHE A 77 4.06 -1.35 6.88
N SER A 78 3.98 -0.58 7.97
CA SER A 78 5.08 -0.24 8.89
C SER A 78 6.40 0.22 8.22
N PHE A 79 6.63 1.52 8.20
CA PHE A 79 7.92 2.13 7.83
C PHE A 79 8.67 2.72 9.04
N TRP A 80 8.19 2.44 10.24
CA TRP A 80 8.73 2.94 11.48
C TRP A 80 9.65 1.86 12.06
N PRO A 81 10.98 2.01 11.98
CA PRO A 81 11.89 1.10 12.63
C PRO A 81 11.89 1.31 14.15
N ASP A 82 12.68 0.52 14.87
CA ASP A 82 12.82 0.66 16.32
C ASP A 82 13.42 2.03 16.72
N GLU A 83 13.28 2.41 18.00
CA GLU A 83 13.74 3.72 18.48
C GLU A 83 15.21 3.99 18.15
N GLY A 84 15.46 5.12 17.47
CA GLY A 84 16.81 5.55 17.06
C GLY A 84 17.19 5.17 15.63
N GLU A 85 16.38 4.35 14.95
CA GLU A 85 16.57 4.02 13.54
C GLU A 85 15.67 4.88 12.64
N HIS A 86 16.09 5.05 11.38
CA HIS A 86 15.30 5.73 10.35
C HIS A 86 15.32 4.91 9.06
N TYR A 87 14.14 4.63 8.52
CA TYR A 87 14.02 4.05 7.19
C TYR A 87 14.03 5.15 6.14
N ASP A 88 15.17 5.28 5.46
CA ASP A 88 15.42 6.30 4.45
C ASP A 88 16.10 5.74 3.20
N VAL A 89 15.72 6.28 2.04
CA VAL A 89 16.23 5.84 0.73
C VAL A 89 16.49 7.05 -0.14
N SER A 90 17.69 7.14 -0.71
CA SER A 90 18.05 8.14 -1.71
C SER A 90 17.76 7.65 -3.13
N TYR A 91 17.12 8.48 -3.93
CA TYR A 91 16.79 8.22 -5.33
C TYR A 91 16.74 9.54 -6.13
N ASN A 92 17.45 9.59 -7.27
CA ASN A 92 17.60 10.79 -8.10
C ASN A 92 18.02 12.04 -7.31
N SER A 93 19.09 11.90 -6.51
CA SER A 93 19.69 12.97 -5.68
C SER A 93 18.79 13.54 -4.57
N GLU A 94 17.69 12.87 -4.26
CA GLU A 94 16.80 13.24 -3.16
C GLU A 94 16.58 12.09 -2.19
N LYS A 95 16.41 12.45 -0.92
CA LYS A 95 16.24 11.51 0.19
C LYS A 95 14.77 11.45 0.60
N TYR A 96 14.24 10.24 0.74
CA TYR A 96 12.84 10.00 1.10
C TYR A 96 12.75 9.18 2.39
N THR A 97 11.63 9.31 3.09
CA THR A 97 11.30 8.57 4.31
C THR A 97 9.89 7.99 4.23
N GLY A 98 9.56 7.05 5.11
CA GLY A 98 8.23 6.46 5.21
C GLY A 98 7.80 5.77 3.91
N TYR A 99 6.53 5.96 3.53
CA TYR A 99 5.97 5.43 2.28
C TYR A 99 6.78 5.84 1.04
N TYR A 100 7.26 7.09 0.98
CA TYR A 100 8.04 7.55 -0.17
C TYR A 100 9.43 6.93 -0.25
N ALA A 101 10.02 6.48 0.87
CA ALA A 101 11.24 5.68 0.84
C ALA A 101 11.00 4.33 0.16
N GLY A 102 9.87 3.67 0.44
CA GLY A 102 9.46 2.45 -0.26
C GLY A 102 9.28 2.66 -1.76
N CYS A 103 8.63 3.77 -2.16
CA CYS A 103 8.48 4.13 -3.56
C CYS A 103 9.83 4.38 -4.25
N ALA A 104 10.74 5.09 -3.56
CA ALA A 104 12.09 5.37 -4.05
C ALA A 104 12.90 4.08 -4.23
N ALA A 105 12.84 3.15 -3.27
CA ALA A 105 13.48 1.84 -3.36
C ALA A 105 12.96 1.02 -4.55
N LEU A 106 11.65 1.01 -4.76
CA LEU A 106 11.02 0.31 -5.87
C LEU A 106 11.48 0.89 -7.22
N ASN A 107 11.47 2.21 -7.37
CA ASN A 107 11.94 2.86 -8.60
C ASN A 107 13.44 2.63 -8.84
N ARG A 108 14.26 2.68 -7.78
CA ARG A 108 15.70 2.36 -7.86
C ARG A 108 15.94 0.93 -8.37
N ALA A 109 15.15 -0.04 -7.91
CA ALA A 109 15.26 -1.43 -8.36
C ALA A 109 14.87 -1.58 -9.84
N LEU A 110 13.81 -0.90 -10.26
CA LEU A 110 13.37 -0.86 -11.66
C LEU A 110 14.43 -0.26 -12.58
N ASP A 111 15.00 0.90 -12.20
CA ASP A 111 16.07 1.55 -12.97
C ASP A 111 17.36 0.72 -13.01
N SER A 112 17.58 -0.13 -12.02
CA SER A 112 18.70 -1.09 -11.97
C SER A 112 18.45 -2.37 -12.79
N GLY A 113 17.29 -2.48 -13.45
CA GLY A 113 16.94 -3.63 -14.29
C GLY A 113 16.41 -4.85 -13.52
N ILE A 114 16.09 -4.73 -12.23
CA ILE A 114 15.47 -5.81 -11.46
C ILE A 114 13.99 -5.89 -11.86
N ASN A 115 13.54 -7.07 -12.29
CA ASN A 115 12.17 -7.28 -12.76
C ASN A 115 11.17 -7.46 -11.61
N VAL A 116 11.15 -6.52 -10.68
CA VAL A 116 10.37 -6.57 -9.43
C VAL A 116 8.84 -6.64 -9.65
N LEU A 117 8.35 -6.22 -10.82
CA LEU A 117 6.92 -6.21 -11.17
C LEU A 117 6.42 -7.51 -11.81
N ASP A 118 7.32 -8.46 -12.07
CA ASP A 118 7.00 -9.75 -12.62
C ASP A 118 6.52 -10.71 -11.53
N ALA A 119 5.37 -11.36 -11.75
CA ALA A 119 4.77 -12.23 -10.75
C ALA A 119 5.63 -13.47 -10.45
N LYS A 120 6.45 -13.95 -11.40
CA LYS A 120 7.36 -15.06 -11.15
C LYS A 120 8.52 -14.61 -10.26
N TRP A 121 9.10 -13.44 -10.52
CA TRP A 121 10.07 -12.84 -9.59
C TRP A 121 9.46 -12.67 -8.20
N MET A 122 8.26 -12.09 -8.10
CA MET A 122 7.58 -11.92 -6.81
C MET A 122 7.38 -13.26 -6.09
N ALA A 123 6.97 -14.29 -6.81
CA ALA A 123 6.68 -15.63 -6.29
C ALA A 123 7.92 -16.38 -5.75
N GLU A 124 9.11 -16.06 -6.24
CA GLU A 124 10.35 -16.82 -5.99
C GLU A 124 11.43 -16.01 -5.24
N VAL A 125 11.28 -14.69 -5.13
CA VAL A 125 12.29 -13.81 -4.54
C VAL A 125 12.55 -14.14 -3.06
N GLY A 126 13.82 -14.26 -2.71
CA GLY A 126 14.28 -14.57 -1.36
C GLY A 126 14.52 -13.33 -0.49
N LEU A 127 14.76 -13.58 0.80
CA LEU A 127 14.98 -12.57 1.83
C LEU A 127 16.10 -11.58 1.49
N GLU A 128 17.25 -12.08 1.03
CA GLU A 128 18.43 -11.27 0.71
C GLU A 128 18.16 -10.27 -0.42
N GLU A 129 17.42 -10.69 -1.45
CA GLU A 129 17.10 -9.84 -2.59
C GLU A 129 16.07 -8.76 -2.22
N ILE A 130 15.07 -9.10 -1.41
CA ILE A 130 14.13 -8.10 -0.87
C ILE A 130 14.86 -7.11 0.05
N ASP A 131 15.76 -7.58 0.91
CA ASP A 131 16.57 -6.70 1.76
C ASP A 131 17.43 -5.76 0.91
N ARG A 132 18.03 -6.26 -0.17
CA ARG A 132 18.82 -5.45 -1.11
C ARG A 132 17.97 -4.39 -1.80
N VAL A 133 16.79 -4.76 -2.31
CA VAL A 133 15.87 -3.84 -3.00
C VAL A 133 15.45 -2.71 -2.05
N PHE A 134 15.01 -3.06 -0.85
CA PHE A 134 14.47 -2.13 0.13
C PHE A 134 15.49 -1.63 1.15
N LYS A 135 16.79 -1.85 0.95
CA LYS A 135 17.83 -1.43 1.91
C LYS A 135 17.82 0.08 2.13
N SER A 136 17.90 0.51 3.39
CA SER A 136 18.09 1.93 3.70
C SER A 136 19.48 2.42 3.31
N ASP A 137 19.66 3.73 3.15
CA ASP A 137 21.00 4.29 2.86
C ASP A 137 21.97 4.07 4.04
N SER A 138 21.44 3.93 5.26
CA SER A 138 22.21 3.65 6.47
C SER A 138 22.56 2.16 6.65
N GLY A 139 22.17 1.29 5.71
CA GLY A 139 22.46 -0.14 5.76
C GLY A 139 21.53 -0.95 6.67
N HIS A 140 20.47 -0.34 7.18
CA HIS A 140 19.44 -1.04 7.94
C HIS A 140 18.44 -1.71 6.99
N SER A 141 17.93 -2.86 7.42
CA SER A 141 16.84 -3.55 6.73
C SER A 141 15.53 -2.79 6.92
N ILE A 142 14.64 -2.88 5.94
CA ILE A 142 13.28 -2.35 6.09
C ILE A 142 12.56 -3.09 7.23
N PRO A 143 11.78 -2.42 8.09
CA PRO A 143 11.02 -3.08 9.15
C PRO A 143 10.10 -4.18 8.60
N LEU A 144 9.95 -5.26 9.37
CA LEU A 144 9.12 -6.42 9.02
C LEU A 144 9.52 -7.08 7.68
N LEU A 145 10.84 -7.20 7.45
CA LEU A 145 11.41 -7.74 6.22
C LEU A 145 10.86 -9.14 5.87
N GLU A 146 10.79 -10.06 6.83
CA GLU A 146 10.27 -11.41 6.58
C GLU A 146 8.79 -11.40 6.20
N GLU A 147 7.98 -10.56 6.86
CA GLU A 147 6.57 -10.38 6.53
C GLU A 147 6.38 -9.80 5.13
N ARG A 148 7.28 -8.90 4.70
CA ARG A 148 7.29 -8.36 3.33
C ARG A 148 7.61 -9.44 2.30
N VAL A 149 8.61 -10.28 2.55
CA VAL A 149 8.92 -11.43 1.66
C VAL A 149 7.70 -12.34 1.53
N LYS A 150 7.06 -12.71 2.65
CA LYS A 150 5.84 -13.52 2.65
C LYS A 150 4.71 -12.87 1.86
N ALA A 151 4.47 -11.57 2.07
CA ALA A 151 3.43 -10.83 1.35
C ALA A 151 3.70 -10.78 -0.16
N ILE A 152 4.94 -10.55 -0.59
CA ILE A 152 5.36 -10.52 -1.99
C ILE A 152 5.23 -11.90 -2.62
N ASN A 153 5.78 -12.94 -1.98
CA ASN A 153 5.72 -14.32 -2.48
C ASN A 153 4.28 -14.82 -2.62
N ASN A 154 3.45 -14.66 -1.58
CA ASN A 154 2.05 -15.05 -1.63
C ASN A 154 1.33 -14.32 -2.78
N SER A 155 1.53 -13.01 -2.89
CA SER A 155 0.94 -12.21 -3.96
C SER A 155 1.36 -12.67 -5.36
N GLY A 156 2.66 -12.94 -5.57
CA GLY A 156 3.16 -13.47 -6.83
C GLY A 156 2.54 -14.83 -7.19
N GLN A 157 2.46 -15.75 -6.23
CA GLN A 157 1.84 -17.06 -6.44
C GLN A 157 0.35 -16.95 -6.82
N ILE A 158 -0.40 -16.08 -6.14
CA ILE A 158 -1.82 -15.84 -6.44
C ILE A 158 -1.99 -15.22 -7.82
N LEU A 159 -1.16 -14.25 -8.18
CA LEU A 159 -1.16 -13.65 -9.51
C LEU A 159 -0.96 -14.71 -10.59
N LEU A 160 0.03 -15.59 -10.44
CA LEU A 160 0.31 -16.65 -11.40
C LEU A 160 -0.84 -17.66 -11.49
N GLN A 161 -1.45 -18.03 -10.36
CA GLN A 161 -2.48 -19.07 -10.32
C GLN A 161 -3.86 -18.61 -10.80
N LYS A 162 -4.23 -17.35 -10.54
CA LYS A 162 -5.61 -16.86 -10.72
C LYS A 162 -5.75 -15.69 -11.69
N PHE A 163 -4.66 -15.00 -11.99
CA PHE A 163 -4.70 -13.73 -12.73
C PHE A 163 -3.66 -13.68 -13.85
N ASP A 164 -3.20 -14.82 -14.35
CA ASP A 164 -2.21 -14.96 -15.43
C ASP A 164 -0.94 -14.10 -15.23
N GLY A 165 -0.53 -13.91 -13.97
CA GLY A 165 0.64 -13.12 -13.60
C GLY A 165 0.43 -11.59 -13.53
N TYR A 166 -0.78 -11.08 -13.79
CA TYR A 166 -1.04 -9.63 -13.86
C TYR A 166 -2.23 -9.20 -13.01
N PHE A 167 -2.04 -8.25 -12.09
CA PHE A 167 -3.12 -7.70 -11.26
C PHE A 167 -4.20 -6.99 -12.10
N TYR A 168 -3.85 -6.53 -13.31
CA TYR A 168 -4.82 -6.03 -14.28
C TYR A 168 -5.99 -7.00 -14.52
N ASN A 169 -5.75 -8.31 -14.48
CA ASN A 169 -6.81 -9.30 -14.67
C ASN A 169 -7.76 -9.36 -13.46
N ALA A 170 -7.30 -9.06 -12.25
CA ALA A 170 -8.16 -8.85 -11.08
C ALA A 170 -9.05 -7.61 -11.25
N ILE A 171 -8.50 -6.52 -11.80
CA ILE A 171 -9.26 -5.30 -12.13
C ILE A 171 -10.33 -5.58 -13.19
N LEU A 172 -10.02 -6.37 -14.23
CA LEU A 172 -10.99 -6.78 -15.23
C LEU A 172 -12.10 -7.65 -14.61
N ALA A 173 -11.74 -8.61 -13.76
CA ALA A 173 -12.69 -9.47 -13.06
C ALA A 173 -13.64 -8.69 -12.15
N ALA A 174 -13.22 -7.53 -11.65
CA ALA A 174 -14.07 -6.64 -10.85
C ALA A 174 -15.17 -5.91 -11.66
N GLN A 175 -15.18 -5.99 -13.00
CA GLN A 175 -16.24 -5.45 -13.86
C GLN A 175 -16.56 -3.96 -13.57
N LYS A 176 -15.52 -3.13 -13.37
CA LYS A 176 -15.64 -1.70 -13.04
C LYS A 176 -16.36 -1.41 -11.71
N SER A 177 -16.47 -2.40 -10.82
CA SER A 177 -16.99 -2.22 -9.45
C SER A 177 -15.84 -2.17 -8.45
N ALA A 178 -15.68 -1.04 -7.76
CA ALA A 178 -14.71 -0.91 -6.67
C ALA A 178 -15.02 -1.86 -5.50
N GLN A 179 -16.31 -2.16 -5.27
CA GLN A 179 -16.72 -3.13 -4.25
C GLN A 179 -16.26 -4.54 -4.64
N ASN A 180 -16.49 -4.96 -5.89
CA ASN A 180 -16.06 -6.28 -6.35
C ASN A 180 -14.53 -6.39 -6.35
N LEU A 181 -13.81 -5.32 -6.70
CA LEU A 181 -12.35 -5.32 -6.64
C LEU A 181 -11.87 -5.52 -5.20
N LEU A 182 -12.48 -4.83 -4.23
CA LEU A 182 -12.16 -5.02 -2.82
C LEU A 182 -12.45 -6.45 -2.35
N GLU A 183 -13.57 -7.04 -2.77
CA GLU A 183 -13.89 -8.44 -2.48
C GLU A 183 -12.82 -9.37 -3.06
N ILE A 184 -12.46 -9.21 -4.33
CA ILE A 184 -11.38 -10.00 -4.96
C ILE A 184 -10.07 -9.84 -4.19
N ILE A 185 -9.70 -8.62 -3.79
CA ILE A 185 -8.46 -8.37 -3.04
C ILE A 185 -8.47 -9.12 -1.72
N VAL A 186 -9.51 -8.93 -0.91
CA VAL A 186 -9.61 -9.52 0.43
C VAL A 186 -9.71 -11.04 0.37
N GLU A 187 -10.41 -11.60 -0.62
CA GLU A 187 -10.57 -13.05 -0.77
C GLU A 187 -9.29 -13.76 -1.22
N ASN A 188 -8.42 -13.06 -1.95
CA ASN A 188 -7.27 -13.69 -2.57
C ASN A 188 -5.95 -13.35 -1.88
N PHE A 189 -5.73 -12.12 -1.44
CA PHE A 189 -4.42 -11.66 -0.98
C PHE A 189 -4.39 -11.45 0.54
N GLU A 190 -3.78 -12.40 1.26
CA GLU A 190 -3.76 -12.44 2.72
C GLU A 190 -3.15 -11.19 3.37
N SER A 191 -2.17 -10.54 2.73
CA SER A 191 -1.54 -9.31 3.23
C SER A 191 -2.53 -8.14 3.35
N PHE A 192 -3.69 -8.21 2.70
CA PHE A 192 -4.77 -7.23 2.76
C PHE A 192 -5.91 -7.63 3.71
N GLN A 193 -5.84 -8.83 4.32
CA GLN A 193 -6.83 -9.32 5.27
C GLN A 193 -6.48 -8.86 6.69
N SER A 194 -7.32 -7.98 7.26
CA SER A 194 -7.11 -7.47 8.62
C SER A 194 -7.36 -8.52 9.73
N SER A 195 -8.01 -9.65 9.46
CA SER A 195 -8.47 -10.61 10.47
C SER A 195 -7.47 -11.73 10.79
N ASN A 196 -6.50 -12.02 9.92
CA ASN A 196 -5.56 -13.14 10.09
C ASN A 196 -4.19 -12.72 10.64
N SER A 197 -3.89 -11.43 10.71
CA SER A 197 -2.73 -10.96 11.46
C SER A 197 -3.12 -10.88 12.94
N GLY A 198 -2.45 -11.64 13.81
CA GLY A 198 -2.48 -11.46 15.26
C GLY A 198 -1.91 -10.10 15.69
N GLY A 199 -2.60 -9.02 15.30
CA GLY A 199 -2.25 -7.62 15.58
C GLY A 199 -1.09 -7.02 14.78
N ARG A 200 -0.50 -7.71 13.78
CA ARG A 200 0.77 -7.25 13.16
C ARG A 200 0.69 -6.47 11.85
N LEU A 201 -0.41 -6.52 11.10
CA LEU A 201 -0.54 -5.79 9.83
C LEU A 201 -1.70 -4.80 9.88
N LEU A 202 -1.78 -4.02 10.97
CA LEU A 202 -2.54 -2.80 10.92
C LEU A 202 -1.71 -1.74 10.20
N TRP A 203 -2.36 -1.04 9.26
CA TRP A 203 -2.01 0.33 8.92
C TRP A 203 -1.79 1.11 10.22
N CYS A 204 -0.53 1.22 10.66
CA CYS A 204 -0.16 1.91 11.88
C CYS A 204 -0.35 3.42 11.69
N ILE A 205 -1.58 3.89 11.84
CA ILE A 205 -1.88 5.28 12.15
C ILE A 205 -1.69 5.42 13.66
N GLY A 206 -0.43 5.59 14.08
CA GLY A 206 -0.11 5.72 15.49
C GLY A 206 1.39 5.85 15.71
N GLY A 207 1.91 7.08 15.56
CA GLY A 207 3.13 7.44 16.26
C GLY A 207 2.84 7.35 17.76
N LYS A 208 3.61 6.52 18.46
CA LYS A 208 3.67 6.60 19.92
C LYS A 208 4.34 7.94 20.24
N GLY A 209 3.56 8.88 20.75
CA GLY A 209 4.10 9.98 21.55
C GLY A 209 4.44 9.51 22.95
#